data_AF-A0A822HGD3-F1
#
_entry.id   AF-A0A822HGD3-F1
#
_cell.length_a   1.000
_cell.length_b   1.000
_cell.length_c   1.000
_cell.angle_alpha   90.00
_cell.angle_beta   90.00
_cell.angle_gamma   90.00
#
_symmetry.space_group_name_H-M   'P 1'
#
loop_
_entity.id
_entity.type
_entity.pdbx_description
1 polymer ?
#
loop_
_entity_poly.entity_id
_entity_poly.type
_entity_poly.pdbx_seq_one_letter_code
_entity_poly.pdbx_strand_id
1 'polypeptide(L)'
;FIKANEKILEFDKYNDEQLSNKVGIVHQYLNQSNEIEILSNNEMSIEMKNFLNLISELVQLKNFNKYCGDLDTKTDQHGTYSYFATYQNHQIMFNVAPMIPSDKNDLEFIGRKSLIANALICIVFQEKSGLSFQPDFFLG
;
A
#
# COMPACT_ATOMS: atom_id res chain seq x y z
N PHE A 1 -34.96 19.52 7.82
CA PHE A 1 -34.76 18.90 6.49
C PHE A 1 -33.29 18.92 6.06
N ILE A 2 -32.64 20.08 5.92
CA ILE A 2 -31.20 20.16 5.53
C ILE A 2 -30.27 19.38 6.48
N LYS A 3 -30.40 19.57 7.81
CA LYS A 3 -29.61 18.83 8.81
C LYS A 3 -29.83 17.31 8.87
N ALA A 4 -30.91 16.80 8.29
CA ALA A 4 -31.17 15.36 8.26
C ALA A 4 -30.43 14.70 7.09
N ASN A 5 -30.37 15.37 5.94
CA ASN A 5 -29.62 14.91 4.77
C ASN A 5 -28.10 14.93 5.00
N GLU A 6 -27.58 15.93 5.72
CA GLU A 6 -26.16 15.97 6.11
C GLU A 6 -25.76 14.75 6.94
N LYS A 7 -26.58 14.38 7.93
CA LYS A 7 -26.34 13.19 8.76
C LYS A 7 -26.43 11.87 8.01
N ILE A 8 -27.30 11.77 7.00
CA ILE A 8 -27.39 10.59 6.14
C ILE A 8 -26.10 10.46 5.30
N LEU A 9 -25.64 11.56 4.71
CA LEU A 9 -24.39 11.57 3.93
C LEU A 9 -23.16 11.25 4.81
N GLU A 10 -23.12 11.72 6.05
CA GLU A 10 -22.07 11.37 7.01
C GLU A 10 -22.09 9.86 7.35
N PHE A 11 -23.28 9.28 7.52
CA PHE A 11 -23.44 7.86 7.81
C PHE A 11 -23.04 6.98 6.63
N ASP A 12 -23.42 7.37 5.40
CA ASP A 12 -23.03 6.65 4.18
C ASP A 12 -21.51 6.68 3.99
N LYS A 13 -20.87 7.84 4.18
CA LYS A 13 -19.40 7.95 4.16
C LYS A 13 -18.73 7.08 5.22
N TYR A 14 -19.28 7.05 6.43
CA TYR A 14 -18.77 6.21 7.51
C TYR A 14 -18.84 4.71 7.17
N ASN A 15 -19.93 4.28 6.52
CA ASN A 15 -20.06 2.90 6.05
C ASN A 15 -19.08 2.59 4.90
N ASP A 16 -18.88 3.50 3.96
CA ASP A 16 -17.90 3.34 2.88
C ASP A 16 -16.45 3.23 3.43
N GLU A 17 -16.13 3.98 4.48
CA GLU A 17 -14.85 3.88 5.19
C GLU A 17 -14.65 2.52 5.87
N GLN A 18 -15.71 1.95 6.47
CA GLN A 18 -15.66 0.60 7.08
C GLN A 18 -15.38 -0.51 6.04
N LEU A 19 -15.77 -0.27 4.78
CA LEU A 19 -15.53 -1.21 3.68
C LEU A 19 -14.17 -0.96 3.00
N SER A 20 -13.43 0.08 3.39
CA SER A 20 -12.18 0.47 2.75
C SER A 20 -10.96 0.07 3.58
N ASN A 21 -10.03 -0.65 2.98
CA ASN A 21 -8.83 -1.14 3.65
C ASN A 21 -7.59 -0.80 2.84
N LYS A 22 -6.52 -0.40 3.54
CA LYS A 22 -5.18 -0.33 2.96
C LYS A 22 -4.34 -1.51 3.43
N VAL A 23 -3.58 -2.09 2.52
CA VAL A 23 -2.68 -3.22 2.78
C VAL A 23 -1.28 -2.82 2.35
N GLY A 24 -0.33 -2.85 3.28
CA GLY A 24 1.08 -2.66 2.98
C GLY A 24 1.64 -3.89 2.25
N ILE A 25 2.46 -3.69 1.22
CA ILE A 25 3.18 -4.75 0.54
C ILE A 25 4.67 -4.43 0.54
N VAL A 26 5.49 -5.37 0.99
CA VAL A 26 6.96 -5.29 0.91
C VAL A 26 7.52 -6.51 0.21
N HIS A 27 8.68 -6.34 -0.43
CA HIS A 27 9.40 -7.41 -1.12
C HIS A 27 10.71 -7.68 -0.38
N GLN A 28 10.91 -8.88 0.13
CA GLN A 28 12.18 -9.30 0.75
C GLN A 28 12.95 -10.20 -0.22
N TYR A 29 14.07 -9.69 -0.74
CA TYR A 29 14.99 -10.47 -1.55
C TYR A 29 15.87 -11.41 -0.70
N LEU A 30 16.49 -12.39 -1.35
CA LEU A 30 17.23 -13.52 -0.73
C LEU A 30 18.15 -13.14 0.43
N ASN A 31 18.91 -12.06 0.29
CA ASN A 31 19.97 -11.68 1.24
C ASN A 31 19.59 -10.51 2.15
N GLN A 32 18.31 -10.10 2.16
CA GLN A 32 17.88 -8.95 2.94
C GLN A 32 17.43 -9.38 4.33
N SER A 33 17.98 -8.73 5.35
CA SER A 33 17.78 -9.11 6.74
C SER A 33 17.41 -7.93 7.66
N ASN A 34 17.21 -6.74 7.11
CA ASN A 34 16.78 -5.58 7.89
C ASN A 34 15.80 -4.70 7.12
N GLU A 35 15.12 -3.84 7.87
CA GLU A 35 14.10 -2.92 7.36
C GLU A 35 14.62 -2.06 6.21
N ILE A 36 15.77 -1.42 6.38
CA ILE A 36 16.33 -0.46 5.41
C ILE A 36 16.61 -1.17 4.08
N GLU A 37 17.20 -2.37 4.11
CA GLU A 37 17.44 -3.16 2.90
C GLU A 37 16.13 -3.46 2.16
N ILE A 38 15.10 -3.92 2.89
CA ILE A 38 13.79 -4.26 2.30
C ILE A 38 13.09 -3.01 1.76
N LEU A 39 13.08 -1.92 2.53
CA LEU A 39 12.48 -0.65 2.14
C LEU A 39 13.27 0.05 1.04
N SER A 40 14.53 -0.29 0.77
CA SER A 40 15.31 0.30 -0.33
C SER A 40 14.96 -0.25 -1.72
N ASN A 41 14.20 -1.34 -1.79
CA ASN A 41 13.82 -1.97 -3.04
C ASN A 41 12.97 -1.04 -3.90
N ASN A 42 13.31 -0.90 -5.18
CA ASN A 42 12.55 -0.08 -6.16
C ASN A 42 11.99 -0.91 -7.32
N GLU A 43 12.25 -2.20 -7.32
CA GLU A 43 11.82 -3.13 -8.35
C GLU A 43 11.12 -4.32 -7.70
N MET A 44 10.16 -4.88 -8.42
CA MET A 44 9.45 -6.11 -8.04
C MET A 44 9.85 -7.25 -8.97
N SER A 45 9.96 -8.46 -8.42
CA SER A 45 10.14 -9.67 -9.22
C SER A 45 8.93 -9.95 -10.10
N ILE A 46 9.12 -10.80 -11.11
CA ILE A 46 8.05 -11.22 -12.02
C ILE A 46 6.97 -11.97 -11.24
N GLU A 47 7.40 -12.79 -10.29
CA GLU A 47 6.58 -13.58 -9.39
C GLU A 47 5.72 -12.69 -8.49
N MET A 48 6.30 -11.63 -7.92
CA MET A 48 5.55 -10.65 -7.13
C MET A 48 4.52 -9.90 -7.99
N LYS A 49 4.90 -9.47 -9.21
CA LYS A 49 3.96 -8.82 -10.14
C LYS A 49 2.82 -9.76 -10.51
N ASN A 50 3.09 -11.04 -10.77
CA ASN A 50 2.07 -12.05 -11.07
C ASN A 50 1.14 -12.29 -9.88
N PHE A 51 1.68 -12.33 -8.66
CA PHE A 51 0.87 -12.41 -7.44
C PHE A 51 -0.06 -11.20 -7.29
N LEU A 52 0.45 -9.98 -7.46
CA LEU A 52 -0.37 -8.77 -7.38
C LEU A 52 -1.46 -8.75 -8.47
N ASN A 53 -1.12 -9.08 -9.71
CA ASN A 53 -2.08 -9.19 -10.82
C ASN A 53 -3.15 -10.28 -10.59
N LEU A 54 -2.87 -11.29 -9.77
CA LEU A 54 -3.85 -12.32 -9.42
C LEU A 54 -4.89 -11.81 -8.43
N ILE A 55 -4.49 -10.96 -7.48
CA ILE A 55 -5.34 -10.51 -6.37
C ILE A 55 -5.93 -9.11 -6.58
N SER A 56 -5.51 -8.41 -7.63
CA SER A 56 -5.81 -6.99 -7.83
C SER A 56 -5.59 -6.55 -9.27
N GLU A 57 -5.94 -5.29 -9.54
CA GLU A 57 -5.75 -4.63 -10.83
C GLU A 57 -4.74 -3.48 -10.68
N LEU A 58 -3.85 -3.33 -11.66
CA LEU A 58 -2.97 -2.16 -11.74
C LEU A 58 -3.79 -0.92 -12.12
N VAL A 59 -3.75 0.12 -11.30
CA VAL A 59 -4.51 1.36 -11.49
C VAL A 59 -3.59 2.58 -11.50
N GLN A 60 -3.95 3.58 -12.31
CA GLN A 60 -3.27 4.88 -12.30
C GLN A 60 -3.72 5.68 -11.08
N LEU A 61 -2.77 6.27 -10.34
CA LEU A 61 -3.06 7.07 -9.13
C LEU A 61 -3.58 8.47 -9.47
N LYS A 62 -3.04 9.08 -10.52
CA LYS A 62 -3.45 10.41 -10.95
C LYS A 62 -4.95 10.46 -11.27
N ASN A 63 -5.69 11.32 -10.57
CA ASN A 63 -7.14 11.44 -10.65
C ASN A 63 -7.92 10.16 -10.26
N PHE A 64 -7.30 9.22 -9.55
CA PHE A 64 -8.00 8.05 -9.02
C PHE A 64 -9.11 8.51 -8.06
N ASN A 65 -10.33 8.05 -8.30
CA ASN A 65 -11.54 8.57 -7.66
C ASN A 65 -12.22 7.57 -6.69
N LYS A 66 -11.55 6.45 -6.41
CA LYS A 66 -11.95 5.47 -5.38
C LYS A 66 -11.04 5.62 -4.15
N TYR A 67 -11.21 4.76 -3.14
CA TYR A 67 -10.35 4.72 -1.97
C TYR A 67 -8.87 4.57 -2.35
N CYS A 68 -8.03 5.53 -1.96
CA CYS A 68 -6.64 5.61 -2.37
C CYS A 68 -5.62 5.24 -1.28
N GLY A 69 -6.06 4.80 -0.09
CA GLY A 69 -5.17 4.25 0.94
C GLY A 69 -4.01 5.16 1.36
N ASP A 70 -4.24 6.47 1.42
CA ASP A 70 -3.24 7.54 1.68
C ASP A 70 -2.21 7.78 0.56
N LEU A 71 -2.33 7.09 -0.58
CA LEU A 71 -1.54 7.40 -1.77
C LEU A 71 -1.99 8.73 -2.38
N ASP A 72 -1.01 9.49 -2.88
CA ASP A 72 -1.25 10.77 -3.53
C ASP A 72 -1.84 10.56 -4.93
N THR A 73 -2.97 11.21 -5.19
CA THR A 73 -3.68 11.15 -6.47
C THR A 73 -3.56 12.42 -7.30
N LYS A 74 -2.75 13.40 -6.85
CA LYS A 74 -2.67 14.75 -7.44
C LYS A 74 -1.31 15.08 -8.04
N THR A 75 -0.22 14.79 -7.32
CA THR A 75 1.14 15.26 -7.65
C THR A 75 2.13 14.15 -7.98
N ASP A 76 1.66 12.90 -8.08
CA ASP A 76 2.48 11.70 -8.31
C ASP A 76 3.55 11.46 -7.21
N GLN A 77 3.37 12.05 -6.01
CA GLN A 77 4.33 11.98 -4.90
C GLN A 77 4.56 10.53 -4.43
N HIS A 78 3.50 9.72 -4.43
CA HIS A 78 3.53 8.31 -4.02
C HIS A 78 3.61 7.35 -5.22
N GLY A 79 4.07 7.85 -6.38
CA GLY A 79 4.16 7.10 -7.62
C GLY A 79 3.01 7.41 -8.57
N THR A 80 3.04 6.80 -9.76
CA THR A 80 2.04 7.03 -10.81
C THR A 80 1.00 5.92 -10.91
N TYR A 81 1.31 4.73 -10.37
CA TYR A 81 0.45 3.56 -10.36
C TYR A 81 0.50 2.89 -9.00
N SER A 82 -0.56 2.14 -8.69
CA SER A 82 -0.55 1.15 -7.62
C SER A 82 -1.49 0.00 -7.99
N TYR A 83 -1.73 -0.92 -7.05
CA TYR A 83 -2.67 -2.01 -7.21
C TYR A 83 -3.92 -1.76 -6.37
N PHE A 84 -5.07 -2.10 -6.92
CA PHE A 84 -6.38 -1.91 -6.28
C PHE A 84 -7.26 -3.13 -6.51
N ALA A 85 -8.07 -3.50 -5.52
CA ALA A 85 -9.06 -4.56 -5.65
C ALA A 85 -10.42 -4.12 -5.09
N THR A 86 -11.47 -4.76 -5.58
CA THR A 86 -12.80 -4.71 -4.96
C THR A 86 -13.29 -6.12 -4.71
N TYR A 87 -13.69 -6.41 -3.47
CA TYR A 87 -14.23 -7.72 -3.08
C TYR A 87 -15.44 -7.54 -2.18
N GLN A 88 -16.62 -8.03 -2.60
CA GLN A 88 -17.87 -7.87 -1.82
C GLN A 88 -18.15 -6.43 -1.37
N ASN A 89 -17.91 -5.45 -2.26
CA ASN A 89 -17.97 -4.00 -1.99
C ASN A 89 -16.85 -3.44 -1.09
N HIS A 90 -15.95 -4.28 -0.57
CA HIS A 90 -14.75 -3.79 0.10
C HIS A 90 -13.76 -3.27 -0.92
N GLN A 91 -13.25 -2.05 -0.70
CA GLN A 91 -12.20 -1.45 -1.51
C GLN A 91 -10.86 -1.70 -0.84
N ILE A 92 -9.88 -2.18 -1.60
CA ILE A 92 -8.55 -2.47 -1.08
C ILE A 92 -7.54 -1.71 -1.92
N MET A 93 -6.83 -0.77 -1.29
CA MET A 93 -5.65 -0.16 -1.89
C MET A 93 -4.40 -0.84 -1.36
N PHE A 94 -3.53 -1.28 -2.27
CA PHE A 94 -2.25 -1.87 -1.91
C PHE A 94 -1.18 -0.78 -1.94
N ASN A 95 -0.56 -0.52 -0.79
CA ASN A 95 0.57 0.39 -0.69
C ASN A 95 1.83 -0.44 -0.97
N VAL A 96 2.29 -0.45 -2.23
CA VAL A 96 3.37 -1.32 -2.68
C VAL A 96 4.72 -0.61 -2.54
N ALA A 97 5.53 -1.02 -1.56
CA ALA A 97 6.74 -0.29 -1.18
C ALA A 97 7.70 -0.03 -2.37
N PRO A 98 7.98 -1.01 -3.27
CA PRO A 98 8.81 -0.75 -4.44
C PRO A 98 8.23 0.24 -5.46
N MET A 99 6.93 0.51 -5.44
CA MET A 99 6.26 1.45 -6.36
C MET A 99 6.15 2.87 -5.80
N ILE A 100 6.38 3.07 -4.50
CA ILE A 100 6.32 4.36 -3.82
C ILE A 100 7.71 5.01 -3.92
N PRO A 101 7.90 6.13 -4.61
CA PRO A 101 9.22 6.78 -4.71
C PRO A 101 9.80 7.12 -3.33
N SER A 102 11.10 6.94 -3.16
CA SER A 102 11.84 7.34 -1.96
C SER A 102 12.79 8.50 -2.29
N ASP A 103 12.92 9.47 -1.38
CA ASP A 103 13.97 10.49 -1.47
C ASP A 103 15.34 9.85 -1.21
N LYS A 104 16.35 10.20 -2.00
CA LYS A 104 17.73 9.73 -1.79
C LYS A 104 18.33 10.25 -0.48
N ASN A 105 17.78 11.34 0.06
CA ASN A 105 18.18 11.91 1.35
C ASN A 105 17.41 11.26 2.52
N ASP A 106 16.34 10.53 2.25
CA ASP A 106 15.56 9.79 3.26
C ASP A 106 16.17 8.41 3.48
N LEU A 107 17.28 8.38 4.23
CA LEU A 107 18.04 7.15 4.51
C LEU A 107 17.24 6.13 5.34
N GLU A 108 16.21 6.58 6.04
CA GLU A 108 15.32 5.76 6.87
C GLU A 108 14.02 5.38 6.13
N PHE A 109 13.84 5.86 4.90
CA PHE A 109 12.66 5.62 4.09
C PHE A 109 11.35 5.97 4.80
N ILE A 110 11.35 7.00 5.65
CA ILE A 110 10.23 7.39 6.53
C ILE A 110 8.93 7.59 5.73
N GLY A 111 9.00 8.26 4.58
CA GLY A 111 7.81 8.50 3.75
C GLY A 111 7.16 7.19 3.30
N ARG A 112 7.97 6.29 2.75
CA ARG A 112 7.56 4.95 2.31
C ARG A 112 7.10 4.10 3.50
N LYS A 113 7.88 4.05 4.58
CA LYS A 113 7.59 3.34 5.83
C LYS A 113 6.25 3.75 6.39
N SER A 114 5.95 5.06 6.46
CA SER A 114 4.68 5.56 7.01
C SER A 114 3.46 5.03 6.24
N LEU A 115 3.55 4.89 4.92
CA LEU A 115 2.47 4.37 4.09
C LEU A 115 2.26 2.86 4.26
N ILE A 116 3.33 2.12 4.56
CA ILE A 116 3.28 0.67 4.82
C ILE A 116 2.88 0.37 6.27
N ALA A 117 3.58 0.95 7.25
CA ALA A 117 3.43 0.65 8.66
C ALA A 117 2.10 1.16 9.25
N ASN A 118 1.50 2.19 8.67
CA ASN A 118 0.17 2.65 9.08
C ASN A 118 -0.96 1.76 8.54
N ALA A 119 -0.67 0.74 7.73
CA ALA A 119 -1.65 -0.25 7.30
C ALA A 119 -1.90 -1.29 8.40
N LEU A 120 -3.15 -1.67 8.62
CA LEU A 120 -3.50 -2.70 9.60
C LEU A 120 -2.95 -4.08 9.24
N ILE A 121 -2.74 -4.33 7.94
CA ILE A 121 -2.26 -5.59 7.38
C ILE A 121 -1.09 -5.29 6.46
N CYS A 122 -0.01 -6.07 6.61
CA CYS A 122 1.16 -6.04 5.73
C CYS A 122 1.40 -7.44 5.15
N ILE A 123 1.60 -7.53 3.83
CA ILE A 123 2.02 -8.75 3.15
C ILE A 123 3.51 -8.62 2.83
N VAL A 124 4.28 -9.60 3.29
CA VAL A 124 5.70 -9.73 2.96
C VAL A 124 5.84 -10.76 1.86
N PHE A 125 6.17 -10.31 0.64
CA PHE A 125 6.51 -11.21 -0.46
C PHE A 125 7.98 -11.63 -0.33
N GLN A 126 8.24 -12.89 -0.01
CA GLN A 126 9.59 -13.41 0.18
C GLN A 126 10.03 -14.24 -1.03
N GLU A 127 11.26 -13.98 -1.51
CA GLU A 127 11.89 -14.85 -2.50
C GLU A 127 12.21 -16.23 -1.92
N LYS A 128 12.12 -17.27 -2.76
CA LYS A 128 12.38 -18.65 -2.33
C LYS A 128 13.81 -18.78 -1.81
N SER A 129 13.97 -19.38 -0.62
CA SER A 129 15.27 -19.51 0.08
C SER A 129 15.82 -18.22 0.68
N GLY A 130 15.01 -17.17 0.80
CA GLY A 130 15.38 -15.97 1.53
C GLY A 130 15.50 -16.20 3.04
N LEU A 131 16.11 -15.22 3.71
CA LEU A 131 16.22 -15.21 5.17
C LEU A 131 14.83 -15.14 5.83
N SER A 132 14.72 -15.70 7.04
CA SER A 132 13.49 -15.63 7.82
C SER A 132 13.08 -14.18 8.06
N PHE A 133 11.82 -13.85 7.75
CA PHE A 133 11.25 -12.55 8.07
C PHE A 133 11.13 -12.37 9.59
N GLN A 134 11.43 -11.17 10.11
CA GLN A 134 11.18 -10.80 11.50
C GLN A 134 10.10 -9.72 11.55
N PRO A 135 8.99 -9.92 12.29
CA PRO A 135 7.91 -8.94 12.39
C PRO A 135 8.35 -7.54 12.87
N ASP A 136 9.36 -7.49 13.73
CA ASP A 136 9.90 -6.26 14.30
C ASP A 136 10.54 -5.32 13.26
N PHE A 137 10.72 -5.76 12.01
CA PHE A 137 11.28 -4.93 10.96
C PHE A 137 10.44 -3.69 10.65
N PHE A 138 9.12 -3.72 10.81
CA PHE A 138 8.26 -2.57 10.46
C PHE A 138 7.46 -2.03 11.64
N LEU A 139 7.74 -2.52 12.85
CA LEU A 139 7.13 -2.05 14.08
C LEU A 139 8.01 -0.93 14.64
N GLY A 140 7.54 0.31 14.49
CA GLY A 140 8.06 1.47 15.22
C GLY A 140 7.34 1.63 16.55
#